data_AF-A0A0K6GAU2-F1
#
_entry.id   AF-A0A0K6GAU2-F1
#
_cell.length_a   1.000
_cell.length_b   1.000
_cell.length_c   1.000
_cell.angle_alpha   90.00
_cell.angle_beta   90.00
_cell.angle_gamma   90.00
#
_symmetry.space_group_name_H-M   'P 1'
#
loop_
_entity.id
_entity.type
_entity.pdbx_description
1 polymer ?
#
loop_
_entity_poly.entity_id
_entity_poly.type
_entity_poly.pdbx_seq_one_letter_code
_entity_poly.pdbx_strand_id
1 'polypeptide(L)'
;MAGKSSSERHATRSTPGASPNLAPSNTSTKTAKSHKSRVTAASVLVTKSDMFEEWASVVKVQLAIETKLPDTETFEVIKTLQGDSLKFPDWLKNSNSKNWRLPHAYKKWKDQICSELKKVDKSARQRYNFITEAGGPNTGFPFAMGIITQLCHHQERVQSNVTRIGLTSETDLRFLLDGLIMHGCDGDGDEFLIYSTEQKLKLPEIKPSKISEKVNVATTTADGVTSLDIKDFKPYTRLVNRRPVMSSFSTKYPTHRLILVHCVVEYKREGVGESQMKMGIVSALYQKKVLGIQQQFAFGIFQYSGDGLQVVAGIWEDDIIKLYQIGNYSLQDPVSLIEFHLLLLSMKRLAARYKQELMDSSDALLNALEAEPPTHQWATPETRGTSTIPETPEEQDDPPQHRGGSSFQHGLSTLGRWDIDDRIKTFKESIRNYNDSAPPLTPSTSNHPGKANTVLEENGGSFVPKVNIEVVGCGPVPWAHPVTLESDLAW
;
A
#
# COMPACT_ATOMS: atom_id res chain seq x y z
N MET A 1 -20.62 -26.55 -45.12
CA MET A 1 -19.99 -27.80 -45.63
C MET A 1 -19.46 -28.57 -44.44
N ALA A 2 -19.95 -29.79 -44.28
CA ALA A 2 -19.62 -30.70 -43.20
C ALA A 2 -18.25 -31.36 -43.45
N GLY A 3 -17.50 -31.62 -42.37
CA GLY A 3 -16.25 -32.38 -42.41
C GLY A 3 -16.07 -33.18 -41.13
N LYS A 4 -16.67 -34.38 -41.10
CA LYS A 4 -16.30 -35.47 -40.17
C LYS A 4 -15.03 -36.13 -40.72
N SER A 5 -14.09 -36.53 -39.86
CA SER A 5 -13.29 -37.72 -40.10
C SER A 5 -12.80 -38.31 -38.79
N SER A 6 -13.34 -39.50 -38.51
CA SER A 6 -12.85 -40.49 -37.55
C SER A 6 -11.63 -41.21 -38.15
N SER A 7 -10.71 -41.70 -37.30
CA SER A 7 -9.90 -42.88 -37.66
C SER A 7 -9.63 -43.70 -36.40
N GLU A 8 -10.22 -44.88 -36.41
CA GLU A 8 -9.99 -46.02 -35.53
C GLU A 8 -8.62 -46.67 -35.82
N ARG A 9 -8.04 -47.34 -34.82
CA ARG A 9 -7.26 -48.57 -35.00
C ARG A 9 -7.52 -49.57 -33.87
N HIS A 10 -7.92 -50.77 -34.30
CA HIS A 10 -7.88 -52.07 -33.61
C HIS A 10 -6.45 -52.39 -33.06
N ALA A 11 -6.17 -53.32 -32.14
CA ALA A 11 -6.76 -54.65 -31.98
C ALA A 11 -6.48 -55.31 -30.61
N THR A 12 -7.41 -56.20 -30.28
CA THR A 12 -7.50 -57.33 -29.34
C THR A 12 -6.25 -58.12 -28.94
N ARG A 13 -6.22 -58.59 -27.67
CA ARG A 13 -5.87 -59.99 -27.33
C ARG A 13 -6.58 -60.45 -26.06
N SER A 14 -7.31 -61.56 -26.19
CA SER A 14 -8.07 -62.25 -25.15
C SER A 14 -7.25 -63.38 -24.53
N THR A 15 -7.46 -63.64 -23.24
CA THR A 15 -7.19 -64.95 -22.61
C THR A 15 -8.26 -65.22 -21.54
N PRO A 16 -8.90 -66.41 -21.50
CA PRO A 16 -9.94 -66.73 -20.52
C PRO A 16 -9.35 -67.45 -19.31
N GLY A 17 -9.76 -67.03 -18.11
CA GLY A 17 -9.49 -67.72 -16.86
C GLY A 17 -10.76 -67.77 -16.02
N ALA A 18 -11.38 -68.94 -15.96
CA ALA A 18 -12.56 -69.22 -15.15
C ALA A 18 -12.17 -69.47 -13.69
N SER A 19 -12.91 -68.90 -12.74
CA SER A 19 -13.09 -69.42 -11.37
C SER A 19 -14.13 -68.60 -10.57
N PRO A 20 -14.72 -69.16 -9.49
CA PRO A 20 -16.17 -69.21 -9.32
C PRO A 20 -16.75 -68.26 -8.26
N ASN A 21 -18.07 -68.05 -8.40
CA ASN A 21 -19.08 -67.78 -7.37
C ASN A 21 -18.61 -67.38 -5.97
N LEU A 22 -18.76 -66.10 -5.64
CA LEU A 22 -18.95 -65.61 -4.27
C LEU A 22 -20.22 -64.72 -4.23
N ALA A 23 -21.03 -64.99 -3.21
CA ALA A 23 -22.35 -64.44 -2.95
C ALA A 23 -22.41 -62.89 -2.87
N PRO A 24 -23.60 -62.28 -3.08
CA PRO A 24 -23.77 -60.84 -2.96
C PRO A 24 -23.71 -60.41 -1.48
N SER A 25 -22.54 -59.92 -1.08
CA SER A 25 -22.37 -59.19 0.18
C SER A 25 -23.02 -57.81 0.03
N ASN A 26 -24.13 -57.59 0.73
CA ASN A 26 -24.75 -56.29 0.94
C ASN A 26 -23.81 -55.41 1.79
N THR A 27 -22.76 -54.87 1.17
CA THR A 27 -21.98 -53.79 1.76
C THR A 27 -22.81 -52.51 1.68
N SER A 28 -23.44 -52.19 2.82
CA SER A 28 -23.98 -50.87 3.14
C SER A 28 -23.02 -49.79 2.63
N THR A 29 -23.39 -49.20 1.50
CA THR A 29 -22.68 -48.09 0.88
C THR A 29 -22.95 -46.89 1.77
N LYS A 30 -22.17 -46.75 2.85
CA LYS A 30 -22.06 -45.51 3.59
C LYS A 30 -21.59 -44.48 2.57
N THR A 31 -22.54 -43.76 1.97
CA THR A 31 -22.29 -42.58 1.16
C THR A 31 -21.45 -41.65 2.02
N ALA A 32 -20.14 -41.67 1.78
CA ALA A 32 -19.21 -40.73 2.36
C ALA A 32 -19.78 -39.36 2.06
N LYS A 33 -20.26 -38.67 3.10
CA LYS A 33 -20.73 -37.29 2.99
C LYS A 33 -19.53 -36.54 2.43
N SER A 34 -19.59 -36.22 1.14
CA SER A 34 -18.57 -35.45 0.45
C SER A 34 -18.37 -34.19 1.28
N HIS A 35 -17.22 -34.09 1.93
CA HIS A 35 -16.81 -32.89 2.66
C HIS A 35 -16.65 -31.80 1.60
N LYS A 36 -17.74 -31.09 1.31
CA LYS A 36 -17.71 -29.92 0.42
C LYS A 36 -16.68 -28.96 1.02
N SER A 37 -15.58 -28.78 0.32
CA SER A 37 -14.50 -27.90 0.74
C SER A 37 -15.05 -26.49 0.97
N ARG A 38 -14.84 -25.96 2.17
CA ARG A 38 -15.21 -24.59 2.56
C ARG A 38 -14.12 -23.64 2.10
N VAL A 39 -14.50 -22.53 1.50
CA VAL A 39 -13.61 -21.43 1.12
C VAL A 39 -13.34 -20.56 2.34
N THR A 40 -12.14 -20.66 2.89
CA THR A 40 -11.69 -19.90 4.07
C THR A 40 -10.76 -18.74 3.71
N ALA A 41 -10.10 -18.81 2.57
CA ALA A 41 -9.15 -17.81 2.10
C ALA A 41 -9.81 -16.77 1.18
N ALA A 42 -9.50 -15.49 1.37
CA ALA A 42 -9.95 -14.41 0.50
C ALA A 42 -9.50 -14.62 -0.94
N SER A 43 -8.24 -15.02 -1.15
CA SER A 43 -7.64 -15.31 -2.46
C SER A 43 -8.39 -16.39 -3.24
N VAL A 44 -8.98 -17.37 -2.55
CA VAL A 44 -9.80 -18.43 -3.17
C VAL A 44 -11.23 -17.98 -3.41
N LEU A 45 -11.77 -17.08 -2.57
CA LEU A 45 -13.11 -16.55 -2.75
C LEU A 45 -13.19 -15.66 -4.00
N VAL A 46 -12.21 -14.78 -4.19
CA VAL A 46 -12.20 -13.80 -5.29
C VAL A 46 -12.05 -14.43 -6.68
N THR A 47 -11.61 -15.68 -6.78
CA THR A 47 -11.54 -16.43 -8.04
C THR A 47 -12.84 -17.19 -8.37
N LYS A 48 -13.81 -17.21 -7.45
CA LYS A 48 -15.11 -17.89 -7.60
C LYS A 48 -16.23 -16.84 -7.68
N SER A 49 -16.53 -16.38 -8.90
CA SER A 49 -17.48 -15.27 -9.14
C SER A 49 -18.81 -15.45 -8.41
N ASP A 50 -19.43 -16.63 -8.52
CA ASP A 50 -20.71 -16.96 -7.89
C ASP A 50 -20.66 -16.82 -6.36
N MET A 51 -19.60 -17.35 -5.73
CA MET A 51 -19.41 -17.27 -4.28
C MET A 51 -19.04 -15.86 -3.82
N PHE A 52 -18.30 -15.10 -4.64
CA PHE A 52 -17.95 -13.72 -4.35
C PHE A 52 -19.17 -12.79 -4.47
N GLU A 53 -20.02 -12.99 -5.47
CA GLU A 53 -21.28 -12.26 -5.65
C GLU A 53 -22.23 -12.51 -4.47
N GLU A 54 -22.35 -13.76 -4.03
CA GLU A 54 -23.11 -14.12 -2.83
C GLU A 54 -22.54 -13.41 -1.59
N TRP A 55 -21.22 -13.47 -1.39
CA TRP A 55 -20.53 -12.77 -0.31
C TRP A 55 -20.79 -11.25 -0.35
N ALA A 56 -20.63 -10.64 -1.51
CA ALA A 56 -20.81 -9.21 -1.74
C ALA A 56 -22.24 -8.77 -1.41
N SER A 57 -23.24 -9.54 -1.85
CA SER A 57 -24.64 -9.27 -1.53
C SER A 57 -24.91 -9.32 -0.01
N VAL A 58 -24.29 -10.24 0.72
CA VAL A 58 -24.53 -10.40 2.16
C VAL A 58 -23.86 -9.30 2.98
N VAL A 59 -22.68 -8.85 2.57
CA VAL A 59 -21.98 -7.69 3.17
C VAL A 59 -22.45 -6.35 2.61
N LYS A 60 -23.46 -6.37 1.73
CA LYS A 60 -24.12 -5.22 1.13
C LYS A 60 -23.19 -4.35 0.30
N VAL A 61 -22.23 -4.92 -0.43
CA VAL A 61 -21.43 -4.15 -1.41
C VAL A 61 -21.99 -4.32 -2.81
N GLN A 62 -22.23 -3.19 -3.48
CA GLN A 62 -22.62 -3.16 -4.88
C GLN A 62 -21.42 -3.57 -5.73
N LEU A 63 -21.61 -4.56 -6.59
CA LEU A 63 -20.54 -5.07 -7.44
C LEU A 63 -20.19 -4.12 -8.58
N ALA A 64 -21.17 -3.40 -9.11
CA ALA A 64 -20.92 -2.41 -10.16
C ALA A 64 -20.20 -1.19 -9.59
N ILE A 65 -19.13 -0.78 -10.25
CA ILE A 65 -18.47 0.50 -9.99
C ILE A 65 -19.18 1.54 -10.87
N GLU A 66 -19.84 2.51 -10.23
CA GLU A 66 -20.56 3.56 -10.93
C GLU A 66 -19.59 4.61 -11.48
N THR A 67 -19.76 4.96 -12.75
CA THR A 67 -18.92 5.98 -13.41
C THR A 67 -19.49 7.39 -13.30
N LYS A 68 -20.78 7.51 -12.96
CA LYS A 68 -21.48 8.78 -12.78
C LYS A 68 -21.58 9.08 -11.29
N LEU A 69 -20.99 10.19 -10.87
CA LEU A 69 -21.15 10.68 -9.50
C LEU A 69 -22.55 11.30 -9.32
N PRO A 70 -23.21 11.04 -8.19
CA PRO A 70 -24.43 11.74 -7.79
C PRO A 70 -24.19 13.25 -7.68
N ASP A 71 -25.24 14.03 -7.95
CA ASP A 71 -25.21 15.48 -7.79
C ASP A 71 -25.70 15.89 -6.41
N THR A 72 -24.93 15.52 -5.38
CA THR A 72 -25.23 15.83 -3.98
C THR A 72 -23.99 16.41 -3.29
N GLU A 73 -24.20 17.16 -2.22
CA GLU A 73 -23.13 17.82 -1.45
C GLU A 73 -22.05 16.83 -0.98
N THR A 74 -22.44 15.61 -0.60
CA THR A 74 -21.52 14.54 -0.20
C THR A 74 -20.50 14.22 -1.29
N PHE A 75 -20.89 14.27 -2.57
CA PHE A 75 -20.00 13.96 -3.69
C PHE A 75 -19.21 15.15 -4.23
N GLU A 76 -19.47 16.38 -3.75
CA GLU A 76 -18.64 17.55 -4.10
C GLU A 76 -17.19 17.36 -3.67
N VAL A 77 -16.94 16.60 -2.59
CA VAL A 77 -15.59 16.26 -2.17
C VAL A 77 -14.87 15.41 -3.23
N ILE A 78 -15.56 14.46 -3.86
CA ILE A 78 -14.99 13.60 -4.90
C ILE A 78 -14.77 14.39 -6.20
N LYS A 79 -15.74 15.22 -6.59
CA LYS A 79 -15.59 16.12 -7.74
C LYS A 79 -14.41 17.08 -7.54
N THR A 80 -14.21 17.57 -6.32
CA THR A 80 -13.05 18.40 -5.96
C THR A 80 -11.74 17.64 -6.10
N LEU A 81 -11.66 16.39 -5.61
CA LEU A 81 -10.48 15.54 -5.81
C LEU A 81 -10.15 15.34 -7.30
N GLN A 82 -11.17 15.08 -8.13
CA GLN A 82 -11.01 14.95 -9.58
C GLN A 82 -10.49 16.25 -10.20
N GLY A 83 -11.09 17.40 -9.84
CA GLY A 83 -10.67 18.71 -10.31
C GLY A 83 -9.23 19.07 -9.88
N ASP A 84 -8.85 18.72 -8.65
CA ASP A 84 -7.50 18.93 -8.14
C ASP A 84 -6.46 18.05 -8.83
N SER A 85 -6.82 16.83 -9.24
CA SER A 85 -5.93 15.96 -10.02
C SER A 85 -5.56 16.52 -11.40
N LEU A 86 -6.31 17.53 -11.87
CA LEU A 86 -6.11 18.23 -13.14
C LEU A 86 -5.39 19.58 -12.98
N LYS A 87 -4.91 19.92 -11.76
CA LYS A 87 -4.18 21.16 -11.46
C LYS A 87 -2.68 20.93 -11.51
N PHE A 88 -2.07 21.18 -12.67
CA PHE A 88 -0.65 20.93 -12.93
C PHE A 88 0.21 22.14 -12.56
N PRO A 89 1.40 21.95 -11.96
CA PRO A 89 2.37 23.04 -11.82
C PRO A 89 2.81 23.58 -13.18
N ASP A 90 2.78 24.91 -13.35
CA ASP A 90 3.10 25.56 -14.64
C ASP A 90 4.51 25.23 -15.15
N TRP A 91 5.45 25.01 -14.22
CA TRP A 91 6.84 24.68 -14.54
C TRP A 91 7.01 23.37 -15.30
N LEU A 92 6.05 22.44 -15.24
CA LEU A 92 6.09 21.18 -16.00
C LEU A 92 6.09 21.42 -17.51
N LYS A 93 5.58 22.56 -17.99
CA LYS A 93 5.64 22.94 -19.41
C LYS A 93 7.05 23.37 -19.83
N ASN A 94 7.87 23.82 -18.88
CA ASN A 94 9.20 24.33 -19.16
C ASN A 94 10.26 23.25 -18.91
N SER A 95 10.79 22.67 -19.99
CA SER A 95 11.85 21.65 -19.96
C SER A 95 13.15 22.15 -19.31
N ASN A 96 13.32 23.47 -19.18
CA ASN A 96 14.47 24.14 -18.59
C ASN A 96 14.21 24.58 -17.14
N SER A 97 13.05 24.25 -16.57
CA SER A 97 12.77 24.53 -15.16
C SER A 97 13.81 23.86 -14.26
N LYS A 98 14.29 24.61 -13.27
CA LYS A 98 15.20 24.12 -12.20
C LYS A 98 14.57 23.01 -11.34
N ASN A 99 13.24 22.85 -11.40
CA ASN A 99 12.51 21.81 -10.68
C ASN A 99 12.70 20.43 -11.34
N TRP A 100 13.18 20.36 -12.59
CA TRP A 100 13.57 19.10 -13.22
C TRP A 100 14.92 18.61 -12.69
N ARG A 101 14.89 17.86 -11.58
CA ARG A 101 16.07 17.20 -11.00
C ARG A 101 16.10 15.72 -11.37
N LEU A 102 16.26 15.43 -12.66
CA LEU A 102 16.20 14.06 -13.20
C LEU A 102 17.55 13.59 -13.76
N PRO A 103 17.94 12.32 -13.51
CA PRO A 103 19.03 11.67 -14.24
C PRO A 103 18.85 11.72 -15.76
N HIS A 104 19.98 11.76 -16.50
CA HIS A 104 19.97 11.81 -17.97
C HIS A 104 19.18 10.65 -18.61
N ALA A 105 19.19 9.46 -17.99
CA ALA A 105 18.44 8.30 -18.46
C ALA A 105 16.93 8.53 -18.59
N TYR A 106 16.38 9.50 -17.85
CA TYR A 106 14.94 9.82 -17.84
C TYR A 106 14.59 11.07 -18.65
N LYS A 107 15.55 11.65 -19.37
CA LYS A 107 15.34 12.87 -20.17
C LYS A 107 14.24 12.70 -21.22
N LYS A 108 14.15 11.53 -21.85
CA LYS A 108 13.07 11.19 -22.82
C LYS A 108 11.68 11.43 -22.22
N TRP A 109 11.44 10.97 -20.99
CA TRP A 109 10.15 11.09 -20.32
C TRP A 109 9.84 12.53 -19.93
N LYS A 110 10.84 13.30 -19.48
CA LYS A 110 10.71 14.74 -19.26
C LYS A 110 10.25 15.45 -20.54
N ASP A 111 10.93 15.17 -21.66
CA ASP A 111 10.66 15.81 -22.94
C ASP A 111 9.27 15.40 -23.45
N GLN A 112 8.86 14.15 -23.24
CA GLN A 112 7.51 13.65 -23.52
C GLN A 112 6.44 14.40 -22.72
N ILE A 113 6.58 14.48 -21.38
CA ILE A 113 5.66 15.24 -20.51
C ILE A 113 5.52 16.69 -20.98
N CYS A 114 6.66 17.36 -21.20
CA CYS A 114 6.66 18.76 -21.65
C CYS A 114 5.94 18.91 -23.00
N SER A 115 6.15 17.97 -23.93
CA SER A 115 5.54 17.98 -25.26
C SER A 115 4.02 17.77 -25.19
N GLU A 116 3.57 16.80 -24.40
CA GLU A 116 2.15 16.47 -24.22
C GLU A 116 1.40 17.62 -23.55
N LEU A 117 1.93 18.17 -22.46
CA LEU A 117 1.30 19.31 -21.77
C LEU A 117 1.21 20.56 -22.66
N LYS A 118 2.23 20.84 -23.49
CA LYS A 118 2.20 21.95 -24.47
C LYS A 118 1.16 21.75 -25.58
N LYS A 119 0.89 20.51 -26.00
CA LYS A 119 -0.13 20.21 -27.01
C LYS A 119 -1.53 20.47 -26.45
N VAL A 120 -1.78 20.04 -25.21
CA VAL A 120 -3.08 20.23 -24.56
C VAL A 120 -3.38 21.71 -24.33
N ASP A 121 -2.37 22.49 -23.91
CA ASP A 121 -2.48 23.95 -23.72
C ASP A 121 -2.90 24.71 -24.99
N LYS A 122 -2.53 24.19 -26.17
CA LYS A 122 -2.91 24.78 -27.47
C LYS A 122 -4.28 24.34 -27.97
N SER A 123 -4.83 23.25 -27.43
CA SER A 123 -6.11 22.72 -27.87
C SER A 123 -7.25 23.49 -27.19
N ALA A 124 -8.31 23.82 -27.94
CA ALA A 124 -9.49 24.53 -27.40
C ALA A 124 -10.25 23.73 -26.31
N ARG A 125 -9.82 22.50 -25.99
CA ARG A 125 -10.33 21.68 -24.89
C ARG A 125 -9.35 21.78 -23.73
N GLN A 126 -9.47 22.83 -22.94
CA GLN A 126 -8.63 23.06 -21.77
C GLN A 126 -8.99 22.05 -20.67
N ARG A 127 -8.42 20.84 -20.77
CA ARG A 127 -8.58 19.76 -19.79
C ARG A 127 -7.82 20.04 -18.50
N TYR A 128 -6.68 20.73 -18.59
CA TYR A 128 -5.77 20.98 -17.47
C TYR A 128 -5.74 22.43 -17.05
N ASN A 129 -5.66 22.66 -15.74
CA ASN A 129 -5.47 23.96 -15.15
C ASN A 129 -4.02 24.08 -14.70
N PHE A 130 -3.28 25.06 -15.21
CA PHE A 130 -1.90 25.31 -14.78
C PHE A 130 -1.88 26.33 -13.66
N ILE A 131 -1.29 25.95 -12.53
CA ILE A 131 -1.16 26.82 -11.36
C ILE A 131 0.25 27.38 -11.27
N THR A 132 0.36 28.71 -11.23
CA THR A 132 1.58 29.40 -10.83
C THR A 132 1.76 29.23 -9.33
N GLU A 133 2.99 28.96 -8.87
CA GLU A 133 3.38 28.56 -7.50
C GLU A 133 3.04 29.56 -6.36
N ALA A 134 2.17 30.55 -6.58
CA ALA A 134 1.77 31.57 -5.62
C ALA A 134 1.08 31.04 -4.35
N GLY A 135 0.67 29.76 -4.32
CA GLY A 135 0.01 29.11 -3.18
C GLY A 135 0.92 28.35 -2.21
N GLY A 136 2.24 28.47 -2.36
CA GLY A 136 3.21 27.73 -1.56
C GLY A 136 3.65 26.43 -2.27
N PRO A 137 4.96 26.13 -2.27
CA PRO A 137 5.48 24.98 -2.96
C PRO A 137 4.98 23.72 -2.28
N ASN A 138 4.30 22.86 -3.04
CA ASN A 138 4.28 21.44 -2.74
C ASN A 138 5.72 20.93 -2.97
N THR A 139 6.61 21.21 -2.02
CA THR A 139 8.07 21.06 -2.15
C THR A 139 8.49 19.64 -2.50
N GLY A 140 7.61 18.67 -2.21
CA GLY A 140 7.78 17.26 -2.57
C GLY A 140 7.58 16.95 -4.05
N PHE A 141 6.83 17.77 -4.80
CA PHE A 141 6.42 17.40 -6.17
C PHE A 141 7.60 17.19 -7.15
N PRO A 142 8.69 17.99 -7.13
CA PRO A 142 9.89 17.69 -7.90
C PRO A 142 10.50 16.30 -7.63
N PHE A 143 10.40 15.78 -6.40
CA PHE A 143 10.90 14.44 -6.05
C PHE A 143 10.01 13.34 -6.62
N ALA A 144 8.69 13.52 -6.58
CA ALA A 144 7.73 12.59 -7.20
C ALA A 144 8.01 12.39 -8.71
N MET A 145 8.48 13.43 -9.41
CA MET A 145 8.85 13.31 -10.83
C MET A 145 9.97 12.30 -11.09
N GLY A 146 10.89 12.11 -10.14
CA GLY A 146 11.90 11.06 -10.22
C GLY A 146 11.27 9.67 -10.26
N ILE A 147 10.33 9.41 -9.35
CA ILE A 147 9.61 8.14 -9.25
C ILE A 147 8.73 7.91 -10.48
N ILE A 148 7.98 8.92 -10.92
CA ILE A 148 7.09 8.83 -12.09
C ILE A 148 7.89 8.48 -13.35
N THR A 149 9.00 9.18 -13.60
CA THR A 149 9.80 8.92 -14.80
C THR A 149 10.55 7.58 -14.75
N GLN A 150 10.93 7.13 -13.55
CA GLN A 150 11.46 5.79 -13.35
C GLN A 150 10.40 4.70 -13.60
N LEU A 151 9.16 4.91 -13.14
CA LEU A 151 8.02 4.02 -13.39
C LEU A 151 7.74 3.89 -14.89
N CYS A 152 7.69 5.01 -15.62
CA CYS A 152 7.54 5.01 -17.08
C CYS A 152 8.67 4.24 -17.78
N HIS A 153 9.92 4.52 -17.39
CA HIS A 153 11.08 3.82 -17.95
C HIS A 153 11.04 2.32 -17.69
N HIS A 154 10.65 1.93 -16.47
CA HIS A 154 10.54 0.54 -16.10
C HIS A 154 9.43 -0.16 -16.90
N GLN A 155 8.26 0.47 -17.04
CA GLN A 155 7.16 -0.06 -17.86
C GLN A 155 7.56 -0.27 -19.32
N GLU A 156 8.25 0.69 -19.94
CA GLU A 156 8.77 0.55 -21.30
C GLU A 156 9.70 -0.68 -21.42
N ARG A 157 10.57 -0.90 -20.42
CA ARG A 157 11.47 -2.06 -20.40
C ARG A 157 10.73 -3.37 -20.21
N VAL A 158 9.76 -3.40 -19.32
CA VAL A 158 8.90 -4.56 -19.06
C VAL A 158 8.22 -4.97 -20.36
N GLN A 159 7.58 -4.03 -21.05
CA GLN A 159 6.90 -4.29 -22.33
C GLN A 159 7.85 -4.77 -23.43
N SER A 160 9.02 -4.14 -23.53
CA SER A 160 10.06 -4.56 -24.47
C SER A 160 10.54 -6.00 -24.20
N ASN A 161 10.54 -6.43 -22.93
CA ASN A 161 11.02 -7.75 -22.50
C ASN A 161 9.94 -8.83 -22.42
N VAL A 162 8.64 -8.49 -22.32
CA VAL A 162 7.53 -9.46 -22.38
C VAL A 162 7.67 -10.35 -23.62
N THR A 163 8.07 -9.74 -24.74
CA THR A 163 8.30 -10.47 -26.00
C THR A 163 9.48 -11.44 -25.97
N ARG A 164 10.41 -11.27 -25.03
CA ARG A 164 11.67 -12.04 -24.97
C ARG A 164 11.67 -13.14 -23.91
N ILE A 165 11.08 -12.90 -22.74
CA ILE A 165 11.27 -13.76 -21.56
C ILE A 165 9.93 -14.26 -21.00
N GLY A 166 8.80 -13.64 -21.36
CA GLY A 166 7.47 -14.04 -20.88
C GLY A 166 7.25 -13.89 -19.37
N LEU A 167 8.24 -13.38 -18.62
CA LEU A 167 8.20 -13.24 -17.18
C LEU A 167 8.38 -11.77 -16.80
N THR A 168 7.29 -11.15 -16.39
CA THR A 168 7.32 -9.86 -15.69
C THR A 168 6.87 -10.16 -14.28
N SER A 169 7.74 -9.98 -13.29
CA SER A 169 7.33 -10.21 -11.91
C SER A 169 6.40 -9.07 -11.47
N GLU A 170 5.29 -9.41 -10.82
CA GLU A 170 4.38 -8.44 -10.19
C GLU A 170 5.13 -7.53 -9.21
N THR A 171 6.09 -8.12 -8.49
CA THR A 171 6.99 -7.48 -7.54
C THR A 171 7.75 -6.28 -8.12
N ASP A 172 8.23 -6.38 -9.37
CA ASP A 172 9.00 -5.31 -10.00
C ASP A 172 8.17 -4.03 -10.22
N LEU A 173 6.91 -4.20 -10.66
CA LEU A 173 6.00 -3.07 -10.85
C LEU A 173 5.56 -2.49 -9.51
N ARG A 174 5.24 -3.37 -8.57
CA ARG A 174 4.75 -3.02 -7.25
C ARG A 174 5.72 -2.13 -6.49
N PHE A 175 7.02 -2.41 -6.54
CA PHE A 175 8.02 -1.61 -5.82
C PHE A 175 7.97 -0.12 -6.18
N LEU A 176 7.81 0.21 -7.46
CA LEU A 176 7.77 1.61 -7.92
C LEU A 176 6.43 2.28 -7.61
N LEU A 177 5.33 1.53 -7.68
CA LEU A 177 4.00 2.03 -7.32
C LEU A 177 3.86 2.27 -5.82
N ASP A 178 4.32 1.32 -5.00
CA ASP A 178 4.42 1.46 -3.56
C ASP A 178 5.26 2.68 -3.19
N GLY A 179 6.39 2.89 -3.87
CA GLY A 179 7.23 4.08 -3.71
C GLY A 179 6.50 5.39 -4.03
N LEU A 180 5.70 5.41 -5.10
CA LEU A 180 4.92 6.60 -5.48
C LEU A 180 3.80 6.91 -4.47
N ILE A 181 3.11 5.88 -3.99
CA ILE A 181 2.03 6.01 -3.00
C ILE A 181 2.59 6.45 -1.64
N MET A 182 3.69 5.84 -1.21
CA MET A 182 4.41 6.23 0.01
C MET A 182 4.87 7.68 -0.04
N HIS A 183 5.43 8.12 -1.18
CA HIS A 183 5.79 9.53 -1.38
C HIS A 183 4.56 10.46 -1.27
N GLY A 184 3.41 10.03 -1.78
CA GLY A 184 2.14 10.74 -1.62
C GLY A 184 1.69 10.89 -0.15
N CYS A 185 2.12 9.98 0.73
CA CYS A 185 1.84 10.03 2.16
C CYS A 185 2.84 10.94 2.90
N ASP A 186 4.14 10.83 2.64
CA ASP A 186 5.20 11.42 3.49
C ASP A 186 5.55 12.88 3.17
N GLY A 187 5.16 13.41 2.00
CA GLY A 187 5.77 14.61 1.38
C GLY A 187 5.73 15.95 2.13
N ASP A 188 5.02 16.07 3.26
CA ASP A 188 4.78 17.36 3.95
C ASP A 188 5.24 17.37 5.42
N GLY A 189 5.91 16.32 5.91
CA GLY A 189 6.33 16.21 7.32
C GLY A 189 5.20 15.87 8.31
N ASP A 190 3.96 15.79 7.82
CA ASP A 190 2.79 15.37 8.57
C ASP A 190 2.70 13.83 8.65
N GLU A 191 3.19 13.25 9.76
CA GLU A 191 3.25 11.80 10.01
C GLU A 191 1.88 11.14 10.33
N PHE A 192 0.74 11.76 9.97
CA PHE A 192 -0.56 11.20 10.31
C PHE A 192 -1.06 10.15 9.33
N LEU A 193 -0.56 10.13 8.10
CA LEU A 193 -0.96 9.17 7.06
C LEU A 193 0.19 8.19 6.83
N ILE A 194 -0.05 6.91 7.09
CA ILE A 194 0.96 5.85 7.01
C ILE A 194 0.61 4.95 5.83
N TYR A 195 1.58 4.68 4.97
CA TYR A 195 1.50 3.60 3.99
C TYR A 195 2.13 2.32 4.56
N SER A 196 1.46 1.19 4.37
CA SER A 196 1.96 -0.12 4.80
C SER A 196 1.58 -1.19 3.79
N THR A 197 2.50 -2.10 3.50
CA THR A 197 2.27 -3.21 2.56
C THR A 197 1.81 -4.47 3.30
N GLU A 198 1.16 -5.38 2.59
CA GLU A 198 0.77 -6.73 3.09
C GLU A 198 -0.06 -6.71 4.39
N GLN A 199 -1.01 -5.77 4.48
CA GLN A 199 -1.80 -5.61 5.69
C GLN A 199 -3.01 -6.55 5.69
N LYS A 200 -3.14 -7.33 6.77
CA LYS A 200 -4.28 -8.22 6.99
C LYS A 200 -5.45 -7.46 7.60
N LEU A 201 -6.51 -7.30 6.81
CA LEU A 201 -7.74 -6.61 7.16
C LEU A 201 -8.85 -7.60 7.52
N LYS A 202 -9.65 -7.29 8.55
CA LYS A 202 -10.81 -8.06 8.99
C LYS A 202 -11.97 -7.85 8.04
N LEU A 203 -12.77 -8.89 7.86
CA LEU A 203 -14.02 -8.83 7.14
C LEU A 203 -15.20 -8.98 8.11
N PRO A 204 -16.36 -8.41 7.78
CA PRO A 204 -17.54 -8.53 8.62
C PRO A 204 -17.94 -10.00 8.79
N GLU A 205 -18.47 -10.33 9.98
CA GLU A 205 -18.98 -11.66 10.22
C GLU A 205 -20.25 -11.89 9.40
N ILE A 206 -20.27 -13.01 8.67
CA ILE A 206 -21.45 -13.47 7.95
C ILE A 206 -22.06 -14.63 8.72
N LYS A 207 -23.33 -14.48 9.09
CA LYS A 207 -24.08 -15.57 9.72
C LYS A 207 -24.24 -16.73 8.72
N PRO A 208 -24.01 -17.99 9.13
CA PRO A 208 -24.18 -19.16 8.25
C PRO A 208 -25.57 -19.27 7.62
N SER A 209 -26.60 -18.64 8.19
CA SER A 209 -27.96 -18.62 7.63
C SER A 209 -28.14 -17.68 6.44
N LYS A 210 -27.17 -16.80 6.16
CA LYS A 210 -27.28 -15.77 5.11
C LYS A 210 -26.44 -16.07 3.87
N ILE A 211 -25.51 -16.99 3.97
CA ILE A 211 -24.59 -17.36 2.89
C ILE A 211 -24.49 -18.87 2.84
N SER A 212 -24.24 -19.43 1.66
CA SER A 212 -23.91 -20.83 1.52
C SER A 212 -22.83 -21.19 2.55
N GLU A 213 -23.00 -22.31 3.26
CA GLU A 213 -22.03 -22.80 4.27
C GLU A 213 -20.60 -23.02 3.72
N LYS A 214 -20.41 -22.78 2.42
CA LYS A 214 -19.17 -22.86 1.68
C LYS A 214 -18.32 -21.60 1.81
N VAL A 215 -18.85 -20.41 2.14
CA VAL A 215 -18.06 -19.18 2.25
C VAL A 215 -17.79 -18.85 3.71
N ASN A 216 -16.51 -18.85 4.10
CA ASN A 216 -16.09 -18.61 5.46
C ASN A 216 -14.78 -17.81 5.54
N VAL A 217 -14.73 -16.67 4.86
CA VAL A 217 -13.55 -15.78 4.86
C VAL A 217 -13.63 -14.81 6.03
N ALA A 218 -12.57 -14.71 6.83
CA ALA A 218 -12.53 -13.83 8.01
C ALA A 218 -11.69 -12.57 7.79
N THR A 219 -10.73 -12.66 6.88
CA THR A 219 -9.74 -11.61 6.62
C THR A 219 -9.37 -11.60 5.15
N THR A 220 -8.96 -10.44 4.65
CA THR A 220 -8.23 -10.30 3.38
C THR A 220 -6.85 -9.73 3.65
N THR A 221 -5.88 -9.98 2.78
CA THR A 221 -4.58 -9.31 2.81
C THR A 221 -4.54 -8.37 1.62
N ALA A 222 -4.31 -7.09 1.88
CA ALA A 222 -4.16 -6.07 0.85
C ALA A 222 -2.68 -5.83 0.54
N ASP A 223 -2.35 -5.64 -0.73
CA ASP A 223 -0.97 -5.38 -1.16
C ASP A 223 -0.44 -4.08 -0.55
N GLY A 224 -1.30 -3.06 -0.45
CA GLY A 224 -1.00 -1.78 0.18
C GLY A 224 -2.19 -1.21 0.94
N VAL A 225 -1.92 -0.48 2.02
CA VAL A 225 -2.92 0.22 2.82
C VAL A 225 -2.38 1.58 3.23
N THR A 226 -3.13 2.65 2.92
CA THR A 226 -2.92 3.96 3.56
C THR A 226 -3.87 4.08 4.75
N SER A 227 -3.35 4.47 5.90
CA SER A 227 -4.14 4.56 7.14
C SER A 227 -3.79 5.80 7.95
N LEU A 228 -4.77 6.34 8.68
CA LEU A 228 -4.57 7.49 9.55
C LEU A 228 -4.18 7.01 10.94
N ASP A 229 -3.04 7.45 11.46
CA ASP A 229 -2.66 7.31 12.87
C ASP A 229 -3.28 8.43 13.70
N ILE A 230 -4.32 8.09 14.46
CA ILE A 230 -5.09 9.02 15.26
C ILE A 230 -4.75 8.80 16.74
N LYS A 231 -3.85 9.67 17.22
CA LYS A 231 -3.43 9.75 18.62
C LYS A 231 -4.54 10.36 19.47
N ASP A 232 -4.65 9.89 20.71
CA ASP A 232 -5.52 10.48 21.76
C ASP A 232 -7.02 10.56 21.43
N PHE A 233 -7.51 9.75 20.50
CA PHE A 233 -8.93 9.65 20.19
C PHE A 233 -9.71 9.03 21.36
N LYS A 234 -10.46 9.86 22.10
CA LYS A 234 -11.09 9.52 23.38
C LYS A 234 -11.96 8.25 23.34
N PRO A 235 -12.82 8.02 22.32
CA PRO A 235 -13.59 6.78 22.25
C PRO A 235 -12.72 5.53 22.27
N TYR A 236 -11.61 5.56 21.53
CA TYR A 236 -10.70 4.41 21.41
C TYR A 236 -9.80 4.25 22.64
N THR A 237 -9.38 5.35 23.27
CA THR A 237 -8.54 5.29 24.47
C THR A 237 -9.33 4.86 25.70
N ARG A 238 -10.57 5.36 25.89
CA ARG A 238 -11.42 5.06 27.05
C ARG A 238 -12.13 3.71 26.94
N LEU A 239 -12.60 3.32 25.76
CA LEU A 239 -13.31 2.06 25.55
C LEU A 239 -12.36 0.92 25.17
N VAL A 240 -11.37 0.64 26.04
CA VAL A 240 -10.29 -0.34 25.79
C VAL A 240 -10.82 -1.70 25.34
N ASN A 241 -11.88 -2.19 26.00
CA ASN A 241 -12.49 -3.49 25.71
C ASN A 241 -13.20 -3.55 24.35
N ARG A 242 -13.37 -2.40 23.68
CA ARG A 242 -14.06 -2.30 22.37
C ARG A 242 -13.10 -2.02 21.21
N ARG A 243 -11.81 -1.80 21.48
CA ARG A 243 -10.79 -1.61 20.43
C ARG A 243 -10.78 -2.72 19.37
N PRO A 244 -10.96 -4.02 19.70
CA PRO A 244 -11.02 -5.07 18.68
C PRO A 244 -12.14 -4.88 17.66
N VAL A 245 -13.27 -4.32 18.08
CA VAL A 245 -14.44 -4.04 17.23
C VAL A 245 -14.22 -2.74 16.42
N MET A 246 -13.49 -1.77 16.95
CA MET A 246 -13.18 -0.51 16.27
C MET A 246 -11.98 -0.59 15.30
N SER A 247 -11.26 -1.72 15.28
CA SER A 247 -10.09 -1.91 14.43
C SER A 247 -10.37 -2.86 13.26
N SER A 248 -10.15 -2.39 12.04
CA SER A 248 -10.14 -3.19 10.82
C SER A 248 -8.91 -4.10 10.71
N PHE A 249 -7.83 -3.86 11.45
CA PHE A 249 -6.62 -4.66 11.34
C PHE A 249 -6.74 -5.96 12.13
N SER A 250 -6.30 -7.07 11.53
CA SER A 250 -6.26 -8.39 12.14
C SER A 250 -4.97 -8.57 12.96
N THR A 251 -4.79 -7.77 14.01
CA THR A 251 -3.66 -7.92 14.93
C THR A 251 -4.05 -8.70 16.19
N LYS A 252 -3.12 -9.49 16.72
CA LYS A 252 -3.30 -10.18 18.01
C LYS A 252 -3.44 -9.18 19.16
N TYR A 253 -2.76 -8.05 19.05
CA TYR A 253 -2.76 -6.98 20.05
C TYR A 253 -3.22 -5.68 19.39
N PRO A 254 -4.42 -5.18 19.73
CA PRO A 254 -4.87 -3.87 19.27
C PRO A 254 -3.89 -2.79 19.72
N THR A 255 -3.57 -1.87 18.83
CA THR A 255 -2.74 -0.71 19.13
C THR A 255 -3.41 0.19 20.17
N HIS A 256 -2.63 1.01 20.87
CA HIS A 256 -3.17 2.04 21.78
C HIS A 256 -3.75 3.25 21.04
N ARG A 257 -3.42 3.41 19.77
CA ARG A 257 -3.90 4.46 18.87
C ARG A 257 -4.92 3.89 17.89
N LEU A 258 -5.87 4.72 17.46
CA LEU A 258 -6.80 4.33 16.42
C LEU A 258 -6.08 4.43 15.07
N ILE A 259 -6.02 3.32 14.34
CA ILE A 259 -5.53 3.27 12.96
C ILE A 259 -6.75 3.12 12.06
N LEU A 260 -7.08 4.18 11.31
CA LEU A 260 -8.25 4.22 10.43
C LEU A 260 -7.84 3.95 8.98
N VAL A 261 -8.38 2.91 8.36
CA VAL A 261 -8.08 2.62 6.95
C VAL A 261 -8.72 3.67 6.04
N HIS A 262 -7.92 4.23 5.14
CA HIS A 262 -8.35 5.28 4.20
C HIS A 262 -8.31 4.84 2.76
N CYS A 263 -7.28 4.09 2.36
CA CYS A 263 -7.14 3.54 1.02
C CYS A 263 -6.59 2.12 1.09
N VAL A 264 -7.05 1.26 0.20
CA VAL A 264 -6.50 -0.08 -0.04
C VAL A 264 -5.96 -0.18 -1.47
N VAL A 265 -4.92 -0.97 -1.68
CA VAL A 265 -4.23 -1.10 -2.96
C VAL A 265 -4.06 -2.57 -3.32
N GLU A 266 -4.36 -2.93 -4.58
CA GLU A 266 -4.24 -4.30 -5.11
C GLU A 266 -3.62 -4.28 -6.53
N TYR A 267 -2.60 -5.10 -6.78
CA TYR A 267 -1.85 -5.12 -8.04
C TYR A 267 -2.10 -6.36 -8.90
N LYS A 268 -3.03 -7.24 -8.49
CA LYS A 268 -3.24 -8.52 -9.18
C LYS A 268 -3.79 -8.36 -10.59
N ARG A 269 -3.18 -9.10 -11.51
CA ARG A 269 -3.60 -9.21 -12.91
C ARG A 269 -4.88 -10.04 -13.01
N GLU A 270 -5.68 -9.78 -14.05
CA GLU A 270 -6.84 -10.61 -14.44
C GLU A 270 -8.08 -10.54 -13.53
N GLY A 271 -8.50 -9.35 -13.12
CA GLY A 271 -9.81 -9.11 -12.49
C GLY A 271 -9.92 -9.51 -11.01
N VAL A 272 -8.95 -10.27 -10.49
CA VAL A 272 -8.87 -10.64 -9.07
C VAL A 272 -8.61 -9.42 -8.17
N GLY A 273 -7.82 -8.46 -8.67
CA GLY A 273 -7.49 -7.23 -7.94
C GLY A 273 -8.72 -6.39 -7.61
N GLU A 274 -9.72 -6.33 -8.50
CA GLU A 274 -10.96 -5.61 -8.23
C GLU A 274 -11.74 -6.21 -7.06
N SER A 275 -11.92 -7.54 -7.07
CA SER A 275 -12.63 -8.25 -6.01
C SER A 275 -11.94 -8.12 -4.65
N GLN A 276 -10.61 -8.24 -4.60
CA GLN A 276 -9.85 -8.02 -3.37
C GLN A 276 -9.92 -6.57 -2.88
N MET A 277 -9.84 -5.60 -3.79
CA MET A 277 -9.96 -4.18 -3.48
C MET A 277 -11.32 -3.89 -2.85
N LYS A 278 -12.40 -4.48 -3.38
CA LYS A 278 -13.74 -4.41 -2.77
C LYS A 278 -13.76 -4.99 -1.36
N MET A 279 -13.09 -6.12 -1.11
CA MET A 279 -12.97 -6.69 0.24
C MET A 279 -12.23 -5.75 1.20
N GLY A 280 -11.17 -5.09 0.73
CA GLY A 280 -10.45 -4.07 1.49
C GLY A 280 -11.31 -2.84 1.79
N ILE A 281 -12.03 -2.30 0.80
CA ILE A 281 -12.98 -1.19 1.00
C ILE A 281 -14.07 -1.57 2.00
N VAL A 282 -14.63 -2.78 1.91
CA VAL A 282 -15.62 -3.29 2.86
C VAL A 282 -15.06 -3.25 4.29
N SER A 283 -13.82 -3.70 4.51
CA SER A 283 -13.17 -3.61 5.82
C SER A 283 -13.09 -2.16 6.34
N ALA A 284 -12.63 -1.24 5.49
CA ALA A 284 -12.48 0.17 5.83
C ALA A 284 -13.83 0.83 6.16
N LEU A 285 -14.86 0.56 5.37
CA LEU A 285 -16.19 1.14 5.56
C LEU A 285 -16.93 0.54 6.75
N TYR A 286 -16.76 -0.75 7.04
CA TYR A 286 -17.29 -1.34 8.28
C TYR A 286 -16.64 -0.73 9.51
N GLN A 287 -15.33 -0.46 9.47
CA GLN A 287 -14.65 0.27 10.54
C GLN A 287 -15.26 1.66 10.75
N LYS A 288 -15.45 2.42 9.67
CA LYS A 288 -16.08 3.75 9.72
C LYS A 288 -17.51 3.70 10.26
N LYS A 289 -18.30 2.68 9.89
CA LYS A 289 -19.65 2.45 10.42
C LYS A 289 -19.66 2.17 11.92
N VAL A 290 -18.76 1.29 12.40
CA VAL A 290 -18.59 1.01 13.83
C VAL A 290 -18.25 2.28 14.62
N LEU A 291 -17.48 3.18 14.02
CA LEU A 291 -17.06 4.44 14.63
C LEU A 291 -18.10 5.56 14.49
N GLY A 292 -19.24 5.33 13.83
CA GLY A 292 -20.28 6.35 13.62
C GLY A 292 -19.94 7.41 12.57
N ILE A 293 -18.93 7.17 11.72
CA ILE A 293 -18.45 8.11 10.67
C ILE A 293 -18.69 7.58 9.27
N GLN A 294 -19.83 6.91 9.06
CA GLN A 294 -20.19 6.24 7.80
C GLN A 294 -20.32 7.17 6.57
N GLN A 295 -20.36 8.49 6.78
CA GLN A 295 -20.39 9.50 5.72
C GLN A 295 -19.02 9.75 5.08
N GLN A 296 -17.93 9.25 5.69
CA GLN A 296 -16.60 9.38 5.11
C GLN A 296 -16.35 8.29 4.06
N PHE A 297 -15.78 8.69 2.93
CA PHE A 297 -15.32 7.76 1.90
C PHE A 297 -14.14 6.89 2.40
N ALA A 298 -14.06 5.67 1.85
CA ALA A 298 -12.84 4.86 1.79
C ALA A 298 -12.45 4.68 0.32
N PHE A 299 -11.16 4.59 0.03
CA PHE A 299 -10.64 4.51 -1.32
C PHE A 299 -10.08 3.12 -1.63
N GLY A 300 -10.11 2.75 -2.90
CA GLY A 300 -9.45 1.57 -3.42
C GLY A 300 -8.70 1.90 -4.70
N ILE A 301 -7.48 1.41 -4.81
CA ILE A 301 -6.66 1.49 -6.01
C ILE A 301 -6.45 0.06 -6.46
N PHE A 302 -6.74 -0.24 -7.73
CA PHE A 302 -6.46 -1.56 -8.25
C PHE A 302 -5.94 -1.53 -9.68
N GLN A 303 -5.11 -2.51 -10.00
CA GLN A 303 -4.63 -2.75 -11.35
C GLN A 303 -5.63 -3.64 -12.11
N TYR A 304 -6.27 -3.10 -13.16
CA TYR A 304 -7.28 -3.84 -13.94
C TYR A 304 -6.73 -4.41 -15.26
N SER A 305 -5.57 -3.94 -15.72
CA SER A 305 -4.82 -4.47 -16.87
C SER A 305 -3.31 -4.40 -16.60
N GLY A 306 -2.49 -4.88 -17.54
CA GLY A 306 -1.02 -4.83 -17.39
C GLY A 306 -0.45 -3.42 -17.15
N ASP A 307 -1.17 -2.38 -17.54
CA ASP A 307 -0.77 -0.98 -17.41
C ASP A 307 -1.88 -0.06 -16.87
N GLY A 308 -3.08 -0.56 -16.64
CA GLY A 308 -4.24 0.23 -16.22
C GLY A 308 -4.43 0.20 -14.71
N LEU A 309 -4.48 1.38 -14.10
CA LEU A 309 -4.86 1.58 -12.70
C LEU A 309 -6.22 2.27 -12.62
N GLN A 310 -7.09 1.79 -11.75
CA GLN A 310 -8.36 2.45 -11.45
C GLN A 310 -8.41 2.83 -9.98
N VAL A 311 -8.93 4.02 -9.71
CA VAL A 311 -9.18 4.50 -8.35
C VAL A 311 -10.67 4.61 -8.14
N VAL A 312 -11.13 4.05 -7.02
CA VAL A 312 -12.53 3.91 -6.63
C VAL A 312 -12.73 4.54 -5.26
N ALA A 313 -13.85 5.23 -5.07
CA ALA A 313 -14.32 5.68 -3.78
C ALA A 313 -15.53 4.84 -3.37
N GLY A 314 -15.51 4.30 -2.16
CA GLY A 314 -16.62 3.60 -1.53
C GLY A 314 -17.23 4.42 -0.40
N ILE A 315 -18.55 4.34 -0.25
CA ILE A 315 -19.31 5.01 0.83
C ILE A 315 -20.55 4.18 1.20
N TRP A 316 -21.06 4.36 2.42
CA TRP A 316 -22.37 3.85 2.81
C TRP A 316 -23.49 4.78 2.33
N GLU A 317 -24.41 4.25 1.54
CA GLU A 317 -25.64 4.91 1.11
C GLU A 317 -26.82 3.94 1.28
N ASP A 318 -27.86 4.36 2.00
CA ASP A 318 -29.06 3.54 2.25
C ASP A 318 -28.73 2.13 2.78
N ASP A 319 -27.75 2.03 3.67
CA ASP A 319 -27.25 0.78 4.26
C ASP A 319 -26.62 -0.19 3.25
N ILE A 320 -26.21 0.31 2.07
CA ILE A 320 -25.46 -0.40 1.04
C ILE A 320 -24.13 0.32 0.81
N ILE A 321 -23.05 -0.43 0.60
CA ILE A 321 -21.77 0.11 0.15
C ILE A 321 -21.85 0.30 -1.36
N LYS A 322 -21.84 1.55 -1.80
CA LYS A 322 -21.73 1.91 -3.22
C LYS A 322 -20.30 2.27 -3.58
N LEU A 323 -19.94 2.02 -4.83
CA LEU A 323 -18.59 2.20 -5.36
C LEU A 323 -18.63 3.12 -6.57
N TYR A 324 -17.74 4.11 -6.59
CA TYR A 324 -17.70 5.13 -7.63
C TYR A 324 -16.30 5.23 -8.21
N GLN A 325 -16.17 5.15 -9.53
CA GLN A 325 -14.91 5.41 -10.20
C GLN A 325 -14.56 6.89 -10.07
N ILE A 326 -13.39 7.18 -9.51
CA ILE A 326 -12.89 8.56 -9.38
C ILE A 326 -11.76 8.85 -10.36
N GLY A 327 -11.02 7.83 -10.79
CA GLY A 327 -9.92 8.00 -11.74
C GLY A 327 -9.59 6.70 -12.48
N ASN A 328 -9.06 6.84 -13.68
CA ASN A 328 -8.49 5.75 -14.46
C ASN A 328 -7.20 6.26 -15.10
N TYR A 329 -6.10 5.54 -14.88
CA TYR A 329 -4.75 5.98 -15.18
C TYR A 329 -3.98 4.90 -15.92
N SER A 330 -3.10 5.31 -16.83
CA SER A 330 -2.16 4.42 -17.50
C SER A 330 -0.75 4.58 -16.94
N LEU A 331 -0.12 3.45 -16.63
CA LEU A 331 1.27 3.34 -16.22
C LEU A 331 2.25 3.65 -17.37
N GLN A 332 1.77 3.69 -18.62
CA GLN A 332 2.57 4.05 -19.80
C GLN A 332 2.57 5.55 -20.10
N ASP A 333 1.55 6.26 -19.62
CA ASP A 333 1.37 7.68 -19.87
C ASP A 333 1.91 8.48 -18.69
N PRO A 334 3.04 9.19 -18.85
CA PRO A 334 3.63 9.96 -17.77
C PRO A 334 2.71 11.10 -17.30
N VAL A 335 1.88 11.67 -18.16
CA VAL A 335 0.89 12.69 -17.75
C VAL A 335 -0.20 12.06 -16.91
N SER A 336 -0.68 10.87 -17.30
CA SER A 336 -1.63 10.11 -16.51
C SER A 336 -1.10 9.75 -15.12
N LEU A 337 0.19 9.43 -14.98
CA LEU A 337 0.81 9.18 -13.68
C LEU A 337 0.95 10.44 -12.82
N ILE A 338 1.12 11.61 -13.45
CA ILE A 338 1.06 12.89 -12.75
C ILE A 338 -0.36 13.13 -12.22
N GLU A 339 -1.41 12.91 -13.03
CA GLU A 339 -2.81 13.01 -12.58
C GLU A 339 -3.06 12.09 -11.37
N PHE A 340 -2.60 10.84 -11.45
CA PHE A 340 -2.68 9.88 -10.35
C PHE A 340 -1.99 10.39 -9.08
N HIS A 341 -0.75 10.89 -9.19
CA HIS A 341 -0.03 11.42 -8.04
C HIS A 341 -0.72 12.65 -7.41
N LEU A 342 -1.25 13.56 -8.24
CA LEU A 342 -2.03 14.71 -7.77
C LEU A 342 -3.33 14.29 -7.08
N LEU A 343 -3.98 13.21 -7.55
CA LEU A 343 -5.11 12.62 -6.86
C LEU A 343 -4.71 12.08 -5.48
N LEU A 344 -3.59 11.36 -5.36
CA LEU A 344 -3.08 10.86 -4.07
C LEU A 344 -2.84 12.00 -3.06
N LEU A 345 -2.24 13.10 -3.50
CA LEU A 345 -2.02 14.28 -2.66
C LEU A 345 -3.35 14.91 -2.20
N SER A 346 -4.35 14.93 -3.08
CA SER A 346 -5.68 15.45 -2.77
C SER A 346 -6.42 14.52 -1.78
N MET A 347 -6.28 13.20 -1.94
CA MET A 347 -6.78 12.20 -1.00
C MET A 347 -6.11 12.31 0.37
N LYS A 348 -4.81 12.65 0.45
CA LYS A 348 -4.12 12.95 1.71
C LYS A 348 -4.70 14.19 2.40
N ARG A 349 -4.94 15.28 1.67
CA ARG A 349 -5.59 16.48 2.23
C ARG A 349 -7.00 16.19 2.74
N LEU A 350 -7.75 15.33 2.05
CA LEU A 350 -9.03 14.83 2.55
C LEU A 350 -8.87 14.00 3.82
N ALA A 351 -7.85 13.12 3.89
CA ALA A 351 -7.55 12.39 5.12
C ALA A 351 -7.25 13.33 6.31
N ALA A 352 -6.53 14.43 6.08
CA ALA A 352 -6.30 15.44 7.12
C ALA A 352 -7.61 16.05 7.64
N ARG A 353 -8.55 16.38 6.74
CA ARG A 353 -9.89 16.87 7.10
C ARG A 353 -10.67 15.82 7.89
N TYR A 354 -10.70 14.57 7.42
CA TYR A 354 -11.35 13.47 8.14
C TYR A 354 -10.78 13.23 9.53
N LYS A 355 -9.45 13.36 9.70
CA LYS A 355 -8.80 13.30 11.01
C LYS A 355 -9.32 14.41 11.91
N GLN A 356 -9.36 15.64 11.41
CA GLN A 356 -9.81 16.79 12.18
C GLN A 356 -11.29 16.66 12.59
N GLU A 357 -12.17 16.33 11.65
CA GLU A 357 -13.59 16.06 11.91
C GLU A 357 -13.79 15.00 13.00
N LEU A 358 -13.00 13.92 12.95
CA LEU A 358 -13.08 12.85 13.94
C LEU A 358 -12.64 13.34 15.33
N MET A 359 -11.56 14.13 15.39
CA MET A 359 -11.07 14.70 16.65
C MET A 359 -12.05 15.72 17.23
N ASP A 360 -12.66 16.55 16.39
CA ASP A 360 -13.66 17.55 16.79
C ASP A 360 -14.94 16.88 17.31
N SER A 361 -15.29 15.71 16.75
CA SER A 361 -16.46 14.92 17.14
C SER A 361 -16.20 13.92 18.28
N SER A 362 -14.99 13.89 18.83
CA SER A 362 -14.50 12.83 19.73
C SER A 362 -15.36 12.60 20.98
N ASP A 363 -15.79 13.67 21.66
CA ASP A 363 -16.65 13.55 22.85
C ASP A 363 -18.08 13.09 22.51
N ALA A 364 -18.65 13.60 21.41
CA ALA A 364 -19.97 13.19 20.95
C ALA A 364 -19.99 11.71 20.56
N LEU A 365 -18.96 11.24 19.85
CA LEU A 365 -18.80 9.84 19.47
C LEU A 365 -18.59 8.94 20.70
N LEU A 366 -17.85 9.39 21.71
CA LEU A 366 -17.68 8.63 22.96
C LEU A 366 -19.04 8.37 23.61
N ASN A 367 -19.84 9.42 23.80
CA ASN A 367 -21.16 9.33 24.43
C ASN A 367 -22.10 8.43 23.60
N ALA A 368 -22.10 8.58 22.27
CA ALA A 368 -22.90 7.76 21.38
C ALA A 368 -22.51 6.27 21.47
N LEU A 369 -21.21 5.97 21.47
CA LEU A 369 -20.71 4.61 21.60
C LEU A 369 -21.03 4.03 22.98
N GLU A 370 -20.94 4.81 24.06
CA GLU A 370 -21.33 4.36 25.40
C GLU A 370 -22.82 3.99 25.49
N ALA A 371 -23.69 4.84 24.91
CA ALA A 371 -25.14 4.63 24.87
C ALA A 371 -25.54 3.44 23.98
N GLU A 372 -24.94 3.35 22.79
CA GLU A 372 -25.22 2.33 21.79
C GLU A 372 -23.92 1.60 21.40
N PRO A 373 -23.58 0.53 22.15
CA PRO A 373 -22.38 -0.24 21.86
C PRO A 373 -22.42 -0.81 20.44
N PRO A 374 -21.30 -0.75 19.68
CA PRO A 374 -21.25 -1.34 18.36
C PRO A 374 -21.63 -2.83 18.40
N THR A 375 -22.67 -3.19 17.67
CA THR A 375 -23.16 -4.57 17.56
C THR A 375 -22.57 -5.32 16.37
N HIS A 376 -21.88 -4.61 15.46
CA HIS A 376 -21.27 -5.19 14.27
C HIS A 376 -20.05 -6.04 14.66
N GLN A 377 -20.18 -7.34 14.48
CA GLN A 377 -19.15 -8.32 14.79
C GLN A 377 -18.25 -8.52 13.57
N TRP A 378 -16.94 -8.42 13.78
CA TRP A 378 -15.96 -8.95 12.83
C TRP A 378 -16.01 -10.46 12.85
N ALA A 379 -15.70 -11.08 11.72
CA ALA A 379 -15.46 -12.51 11.67
C ALA A 379 -14.34 -12.89 12.65
N THR A 380 -14.60 -13.82 13.58
CA THR A 380 -13.55 -14.36 14.45
C THR A 380 -13.11 -15.75 13.98
N PRO A 381 -11.84 -16.15 14.18
CA PRO A 381 -11.41 -17.53 13.95
C PRO A 381 -12.14 -18.55 14.86
N GLU A 382 -12.54 -18.13 16.06
CA GLU A 382 -13.07 -19.00 17.13
C GLU A 382 -14.56 -19.29 17.00
N THR A 383 -15.39 -18.34 16.53
CA THR A 383 -16.83 -18.57 16.28
C THR A 383 -17.09 -19.58 15.15
N ARG A 384 -16.04 -20.09 14.48
CA ARG A 384 -16.13 -20.84 13.22
C ARG A 384 -15.86 -22.34 13.33
N GLY A 385 -15.71 -22.88 14.54
CA GLY A 385 -15.60 -24.32 14.77
C GLY A 385 -14.24 -24.87 14.34
N THR A 386 -13.36 -25.00 15.33
CA THR A 386 -12.02 -25.61 15.28
C THR A 386 -11.93 -26.88 14.40
N SER A 387 -11.33 -26.72 13.22
CA SER A 387 -10.41 -27.68 12.59
C SER A 387 -9.75 -27.01 11.37
N THR A 388 -9.22 -25.80 11.53
CA THR A 388 -8.37 -25.21 10.49
C THR A 388 -6.98 -25.78 10.63
N ILE A 389 -6.62 -26.65 9.70
CA ILE A 389 -5.23 -26.91 9.33
C ILE A 389 -4.58 -25.53 9.14
N PRO A 390 -3.44 -25.23 9.80
CA PRO A 390 -2.75 -23.98 9.60
C PRO A 390 -2.54 -23.77 8.10
N GLU A 391 -2.94 -22.60 7.57
CA GLU A 391 -2.41 -22.16 6.29
C GLU A 391 -0.90 -22.09 6.49
N THR A 392 -0.18 -23.12 6.03
CA THR A 392 1.27 -23.04 5.89
C THR A 392 1.55 -21.85 5.00
N PRO A 393 2.32 -20.85 5.47
CA PRO A 393 2.86 -19.85 4.57
C PRO A 393 3.70 -20.64 3.56
N GLU A 394 3.44 -20.45 2.27
CA GLU A 394 4.14 -21.09 1.14
C GLU A 394 3.67 -22.52 0.82
N GLU A 395 2.71 -22.65 -0.11
CA GLU A 395 2.87 -23.66 -1.14
C GLU A 395 4.14 -23.28 -1.93
N GLN A 396 5.27 -23.88 -1.55
CA GLN A 396 6.35 -24.07 -2.50
C GLN A 396 5.76 -24.86 -3.67
N ASP A 397 5.61 -24.20 -4.80
CA ASP A 397 5.56 -24.87 -6.09
C ASP A 397 6.83 -25.73 -6.18
N ASP A 398 6.73 -27.01 -5.84
CA ASP A 398 7.75 -27.98 -6.19
C ASP A 398 7.80 -28.03 -7.73
N PRO A 399 8.88 -27.55 -8.38
CA PRO A 399 8.98 -27.67 -9.81
C PRO A 399 9.15 -29.16 -10.15
N PRO A 400 8.59 -29.64 -11.28
CA PRO A 400 8.79 -31.00 -11.73
C PRO A 400 10.30 -31.27 -11.83
N GLN A 401 10.76 -32.32 -11.13
CA GLN A 401 12.15 -32.76 -11.12
C GLN A 401 12.61 -33.15 -12.53
N HIS A 402 13.05 -32.16 -13.32
CA HIS A 402 13.84 -32.39 -14.51
C HIS A 402 15.32 -32.44 -14.14
N ARG A 403 15.80 -33.67 -14.09
CA ARG A 403 17.19 -34.09 -13.98
C ARG A 403 17.98 -33.56 -15.19
N GLY A 404 18.68 -32.43 -15.02
CA GLY A 404 19.61 -31.90 -16.02
C GLY A 404 20.39 -30.72 -15.45
N GLY A 405 21.70 -30.90 -15.25
CA GLY A 405 22.52 -30.07 -14.37
C GLY A 405 22.71 -28.60 -14.77
N SER A 406 22.87 -27.76 -13.75
CA SER A 406 23.51 -26.44 -13.85
C SER A 406 24.03 -26.00 -12.46
N SER A 407 25.30 -25.63 -12.43
CA SER A 407 26.18 -25.46 -11.25
C SER A 407 26.07 -24.08 -10.58
N PHE A 408 24.87 -23.62 -10.20
CA PHE A 408 24.72 -22.29 -9.57
C PHE A 408 23.87 -22.21 -8.29
N GLN A 409 23.31 -23.33 -7.79
CA GLN A 409 22.42 -23.30 -6.62
C GLN A 409 23.08 -23.65 -5.27
N HIS A 410 24.37 -23.99 -5.21
CA HIS A 410 25.05 -24.27 -3.94
C HIS A 410 25.60 -23.04 -3.18
N GLY A 411 25.46 -21.83 -3.73
CA GLY A 411 25.98 -20.61 -3.10
C GLY A 411 25.06 -19.93 -2.08
N LEU A 412 23.77 -20.30 -2.01
CA LEU A 412 22.78 -19.57 -1.19
C LEU A 412 22.20 -20.39 -0.01
N SER A 413 22.40 -21.71 0.01
CA SER A 413 21.98 -22.57 1.13
C SER A 413 22.91 -22.49 2.35
N THR A 414 24.03 -21.77 2.27
CA THR A 414 24.98 -21.51 3.36
C THR A 414 24.79 -20.14 4.05
N LEU A 415 23.78 -19.35 3.68
CA LEU A 415 23.44 -18.09 4.35
C LEU A 415 22.55 -18.26 5.60
N GLY A 416 22.10 -19.48 5.91
CA GLY A 416 21.19 -19.78 7.02
C GLY A 416 21.82 -20.08 8.38
N ARG A 417 23.04 -19.59 8.66
CA ARG A 417 23.67 -19.66 9.99
C ARG A 417 24.88 -18.72 10.07
N TRP A 418 24.62 -17.42 10.24
CA TRP A 418 25.66 -16.42 10.45
C TRP A 418 25.42 -15.74 11.78
N ASP A 419 26.37 -15.91 12.70
CA ASP A 419 26.32 -15.41 14.07
C ASP A 419 26.41 -13.86 14.06
N ILE A 420 25.41 -13.22 14.68
CA ILE A 420 25.28 -11.75 14.75
C ILE A 420 26.46 -11.17 15.53
N ASP A 421 27.01 -11.92 16.48
CA ASP A 421 28.12 -11.48 17.32
C ASP A 421 29.43 -11.33 16.52
N ASP A 422 29.63 -12.16 15.49
CA ASP A 422 30.80 -12.08 14.62
C ASP A 422 30.77 -10.82 13.74
N ARG A 423 29.60 -10.41 13.23
CA ARG A 423 29.48 -9.14 12.48
C ARG A 423 29.75 -7.93 13.36
N ILE A 424 29.26 -7.94 14.59
CA ILE A 424 29.51 -6.84 15.55
C ILE A 424 31.00 -6.76 15.88
N LYS A 425 31.67 -7.91 16.01
CA LYS A 425 33.12 -7.97 16.25
C LYS A 425 33.93 -7.50 15.05
N THR A 426 33.66 -8.00 13.84
CA THR A 426 34.35 -7.56 12.60
C THR A 426 34.14 -6.07 12.33
N PHE A 427 32.94 -5.55 12.59
CA PHE A 427 32.66 -4.11 12.45
C PHE A 427 33.45 -3.27 13.46
N LYS A 428 33.52 -3.71 14.72
CA LYS A 428 34.34 -3.03 15.75
C LYS A 428 35.84 -3.06 15.42
N GLU A 429 36.34 -4.17 14.86
CA GLU A 429 37.74 -4.30 14.41
C GLU A 429 38.02 -3.41 13.18
N SER A 430 37.07 -3.31 12.25
CA SER A 430 37.15 -2.40 11.10
C SER A 430 37.23 -0.92 11.51
N ILE A 431 36.54 -0.51 12.58
CA ILE A 431 36.59 0.87 13.08
C ILE A 431 37.92 1.15 13.78
N ARG A 432 38.50 0.19 14.51
CA ARG A 432 39.81 0.38 15.16
C ARG A 432 40.94 0.56 14.15
N ASN A 433 40.92 -0.16 13.04
CA ASN A 433 41.98 -0.09 12.04
C ASN A 433 41.97 1.20 11.21
N TYR A 434 40.92 2.03 11.29
CA TYR A 434 40.84 3.29 10.53
C TYR A 434 41.57 4.47 11.19
N ASN A 435 41.91 4.37 12.49
CA ASN A 435 42.56 5.47 13.22
C ASN A 435 44.10 5.47 13.13
N ASP A 436 44.74 4.41 12.62
CA ASP A 436 46.20 4.29 12.53
C ASP A 436 46.79 4.73 11.17
N SER A 437 45.96 5.28 10.27
CA SER A 437 46.36 5.64 8.89
C SER A 437 46.21 7.12 8.57
N ALA A 438 46.53 8.02 9.51
CA ALA A 438 46.67 9.45 9.22
C ALA A 438 48.13 9.79 8.84
N PRO A 439 48.40 10.35 7.65
CA PRO A 439 49.74 10.77 7.26
C PRO A 439 50.18 12.04 8.04
N PRO A 440 51.49 12.23 8.29
CA PRO A 440 52.00 13.34 9.07
C PRO A 440 51.85 14.66 8.29
N LEU A 441 51.21 15.65 8.91
CA LEU A 441 51.13 17.02 8.40
C LEU A 441 52.45 17.76 8.66
N THR A 442 53.00 18.38 7.61
CA THR A 442 54.13 19.29 7.68
C THR A 442 53.72 20.65 8.27
N PRO A 443 54.59 21.32 9.05
CA PRO A 443 54.22 22.56 9.73
C PRO A 443 54.47 23.79 8.84
N SER A 444 53.44 24.61 8.64
CA SER A 444 53.55 25.96 8.10
C SER A 444 53.72 26.96 9.24
N THR A 445 54.80 27.74 9.16
CA THR A 445 55.13 28.88 10.01
C THR A 445 54.30 30.11 9.64
N SER A 446 53.66 30.75 10.63
CA SER A 446 53.40 32.20 10.56
C SER A 446 53.36 32.81 11.96
N ASN A 447 54.31 33.72 12.19
CA ASN A 447 54.39 34.63 13.33
C ASN A 447 53.24 35.63 13.30
N HIS A 448 52.66 36.00 14.46
CA HIS A 448 52.88 37.26 15.21
C HIS A 448 51.73 37.62 16.19
N PRO A 449 51.88 38.61 17.11
CA PRO A 449 51.55 38.46 18.52
C PRO A 449 50.42 39.40 19.01
N GLY A 450 49.94 39.19 20.23
CA GLY A 450 49.09 40.19 20.91
C GLY A 450 48.54 39.72 22.25
N LYS A 451 49.19 40.18 23.33
CA LYS A 451 48.72 40.06 24.72
C LYS A 451 47.51 40.96 24.97
N ALA A 452 46.58 40.53 25.83
CA ALA A 452 46.01 41.37 26.88
C ALA A 452 45.37 40.52 27.98
N ASN A 453 45.82 40.74 29.22
CA ASN A 453 45.26 40.22 30.46
C ASN A 453 43.94 40.93 30.78
N THR A 454 43.01 40.22 31.44
CA THR A 454 42.15 40.85 32.46
C THR A 454 41.83 39.80 33.53
N VAL A 455 41.99 40.22 34.79
CA VAL A 455 41.82 39.47 36.04
C VAL A 455 40.58 40.02 36.76
N LEU A 456 40.04 39.22 37.69
CA LEU A 456 39.01 39.48 38.71
C LEU A 456 37.56 39.27 38.18
N GLU A 457 36.66 38.57 38.87
CA GLU A 457 36.52 38.42 40.33
C GLU A 457 35.66 37.19 40.68
N GLU A 458 35.90 36.62 41.87
CA GLU A 458 35.09 35.56 42.50
C GLU A 458 33.72 36.08 42.96
N ASN A 459 32.68 35.23 42.94
CA ASN A 459 31.82 34.98 44.12
C ASN A 459 30.69 33.97 43.88
N GLY A 460 30.44 33.15 44.90
CA GLY A 460 29.09 32.70 45.27
C GLY A 460 28.66 31.31 44.82
N GLY A 461 28.81 30.31 45.70
CA GLY A 461 28.41 28.93 45.45
C GLY A 461 26.90 28.61 45.55
N SER A 462 26.54 27.43 45.07
CA SER A 462 25.49 26.58 45.64
C SER A 462 25.67 25.15 45.12
N PHE A 463 25.84 24.23 46.06
CA PHE A 463 26.03 22.80 45.84
C PHE A 463 24.66 22.13 45.69
N VAL A 464 24.38 21.51 44.53
CA VAL A 464 23.26 20.57 44.34
C VAL A 464 23.82 19.34 43.62
N PRO A 465 23.65 18.11 44.15
CA PRO A 465 24.20 16.92 43.53
C PRO A 465 23.42 16.59 42.24
N LYS A 466 24.07 16.78 41.09
CA LYS A 466 23.61 16.25 39.79
C LYS A 466 23.98 14.77 39.70
N VAL A 467 22.98 13.91 39.66
CA VAL A 467 23.11 12.54 39.17
C VAL A 467 23.27 12.61 37.65
N ASN A 468 24.46 12.29 37.16
CA ASN A 468 24.73 12.12 35.74
C ASN A 468 24.15 10.77 35.29
N ILE A 469 23.08 10.80 34.51
CA ILE A 469 22.68 9.70 33.63
C ILE A 469 23.20 10.06 32.24
N GLU A 470 24.25 9.37 31.78
CA GLU A 470 24.69 9.43 30.40
C GLU A 470 23.62 8.77 29.51
N VAL A 471 22.80 9.61 28.88
CA VAL A 471 22.03 9.22 27.70
C VAL A 471 22.95 9.42 26.50
N VAL A 472 23.35 8.32 25.87
CA VAL A 472 24.05 8.32 24.59
C VAL A 472 23.11 8.87 23.52
N GLY A 473 23.19 10.18 23.27
CA GLY A 473 22.50 10.85 22.20
C GLY A 473 23.22 10.62 20.87
N CYS A 474 22.51 10.08 19.88
CA CYS A 474 22.93 10.15 18.48
C CYS A 474 22.99 11.63 18.08
N GLY A 475 24.17 12.10 17.67
CA GLY A 475 24.41 13.47 17.25
C GLY A 475 23.64 13.87 15.98
N PRO A 476 23.42 15.17 15.77
CA PRO A 476 22.71 15.69 14.60
C PRO A 476 23.55 15.56 13.33
N VAL A 477 22.87 15.15 12.24
CA VAL A 477 23.39 15.16 10.87
C VAL A 477 23.57 16.62 10.40
N PRO A 478 24.67 16.99 9.71
CA PRO A 478 24.88 18.38 9.30
C PRO A 478 23.92 18.74 8.17
N TRP A 479 23.07 19.73 8.43
CA TRP A 479 22.28 20.42 7.41
C TRP A 479 23.18 21.38 6.63
N ALA A 480 23.04 21.39 5.30
CA ALA A 480 23.72 22.31 4.42
C ALA A 480 23.41 23.78 4.80
N HIS A 481 24.46 24.59 4.88
CA HIS A 481 24.35 26.03 5.14
C HIS A 481 23.49 26.73 4.07
N PRO A 482 22.62 27.69 4.47
CA PRO A 482 21.97 28.57 3.52
C PRO A 482 23.01 29.52 2.91
N VAL A 483 23.03 29.60 1.58
CA VAL A 483 23.75 30.64 0.84
C VAL A 483 22.96 31.95 1.03
N THR A 484 23.51 32.88 1.80
CA THR A 484 23.10 34.28 1.80
C THR A 484 23.56 34.91 0.49
N LEU A 485 22.60 35.25 -0.37
CA LEU A 485 22.81 36.13 -1.52
C LEU A 485 22.77 37.57 -1.01
N GLU A 486 23.93 38.18 -0.83
CA GLU A 486 24.07 39.63 -0.79
C GLU A 486 23.82 40.18 -2.21
N SER A 487 22.84 41.08 -2.30
CA SER A 487 22.51 41.83 -3.49
C SER A 487 23.37 43.09 -3.54
N ASP A 488 24.43 43.08 -4.35
CA ASP A 488 25.09 44.31 -4.79
C ASP A 488 24.42 44.79 -6.09
N LEU A 489 23.66 45.87 -5.96
CA LEU A 489 23.21 46.70 -7.06
C LEU A 489 24.34 47.67 -7.43
N ALA A 490 24.87 47.54 -8.64
CA ALA A 490 25.61 48.60 -9.31
C ALA A 490 25.32 48.57 -10.82
N TRP A 491 24.69 49.67 -11.27
CA TRP A 491 24.37 50.11 -12.63
C TRP A 491 23.14 49.51 -13.33
#